data_AF-A0A4Y6ERA2-F1
#
_entry.id   AF-A0A4Y6ERA2-F1
#
_cell.length_a   1.000
_cell.length_b   1.000
_cell.length_c   1.000
_cell.angle_alpha   90.00
_cell.angle_beta   90.00
_cell.angle_gamma   90.00
#
_symmetry.space_group_name_H-M   'P 1'
#
loop_
_entity.id
_entity.type
_entity.pdbx_description
1 polymer ?
#
loop_
_entity_poly.entity_id
_entity_poly.type
_entity_poly.pdbx_seq_one_letter_code
_entity_poly.pdbx_strand_id
1 'polypeptide(L)'
;KLALKQGADLVPVYSFGENEVYKQLIFDDDSWWRMVQKRLQKILGFAPCLFHGCGLFFPESWGLVPYCKPITTVVGEPITVPKIEEPTQDVIDMYHAMYI
;
A
#
# COMPACT_ATOMS: atom_id res chain seq x y z
N LYS A 1 10.26 -15.74 -0.12
CA LYS A 1 10.47 -16.79 0.91
C LYS A 1 9.29 -17.77 1.04
N LEU A 2 8.05 -17.33 1.32
CA LEU A 2 6.92 -18.24 1.56
C LEU A 2 6.59 -19.14 0.36
N ALA A 3 6.55 -18.55 -0.84
CA ALA A 3 6.33 -19.27 -2.08
C ALA A 3 7.31 -20.44 -2.28
N LEU A 4 8.62 -20.20 -2.08
CA LEU A 4 9.65 -21.24 -2.11
C LEU A 4 9.43 -22.34 -1.06
N LYS A 5 9.00 -22.01 0.17
CA LYS A 5 8.72 -23.04 1.19
C LYS A 5 7.54 -23.95 0.81
N GLN A 6 6.56 -23.41 0.09
CA GLN A 6 5.35 -24.12 -0.28
C GLN A 6 5.39 -24.68 -1.72
N GLY A 7 6.37 -24.28 -2.53
CA GLY A 7 6.41 -24.58 -3.97
C GLY A 7 5.24 -23.94 -4.72
N ALA A 8 4.79 -22.76 -4.29
CA ALA A 8 3.67 -22.05 -4.90
C ALA A 8 4.16 -21.04 -5.94
N ASP A 9 3.47 -20.94 -7.07
CA ASP A 9 3.83 -19.99 -8.14
C ASP A 9 3.79 -18.53 -7.64
N LEU A 10 4.78 -17.74 -8.04
CA LEU A 10 4.85 -16.30 -7.79
C LEU A 10 4.25 -15.55 -8.97
N VAL A 11 3.15 -14.83 -8.77
CA VAL A 11 2.53 -14.03 -9.83
C VAL A 11 2.82 -12.55 -9.59
N PRO A 12 3.58 -11.86 -10.46
CA PRO A 12 3.80 -10.42 -10.37
C PRO A 12 2.48 -9.66 -10.57
N VAL A 13 2.08 -8.86 -9.58
CA VAL A 13 0.86 -8.06 -9.64
C VAL A 13 1.18 -6.63 -9.22
N TYR A 14 0.80 -5.67 -10.06
CA TYR A 14 0.96 -4.24 -9.82
C TYR A 14 -0.37 -3.52 -9.97
N SER A 15 -0.77 -2.76 -8.97
CA SER A 15 -1.97 -1.92 -8.99
C SER A 15 -1.59 -0.45 -9.05
N PHE A 16 -2.26 0.30 -9.93
CA PHE A 16 -2.08 1.73 -10.13
C PHE A 16 -3.39 2.47 -9.87
N GLY A 17 -3.31 3.69 -9.33
CA GLY A 17 -4.48 4.53 -9.03
C GLY A 17 -5.01 4.39 -7.60
N GLU A 18 -4.45 3.51 -6.77
CA GLU A 18 -4.86 3.32 -5.37
C GLU A 18 -4.73 4.61 -4.54
N ASN A 19 -3.75 5.45 -4.84
CA ASN A 19 -3.56 6.73 -4.14
C ASN A 19 -4.62 7.79 -4.49
N GLU A 20 -5.40 7.59 -5.55
CA GLU A 20 -6.42 8.56 -5.99
C GLU A 20 -7.78 8.33 -5.32
N VAL A 21 -7.98 7.15 -4.72
CA VAL A 21 -9.26 6.79 -4.09
C VAL A 21 -9.47 7.50 -2.75
N TYR A 22 -8.43 8.09 -2.17
CA TYR A 22 -8.51 8.93 -0.97
C TYR A 22 -7.70 10.20 -1.15
N LYS A 23 -8.16 11.27 -0.50
CA LYS A 23 -7.40 12.52 -0.40
C LYS A 23 -6.78 12.59 0.99
N GLN A 24 -5.46 12.62 1.04
CA GLN A 24 -4.74 12.91 2.27
C GLN A 24 -4.82 14.42 2.55
N LEU A 25 -5.14 14.76 3.80
CA LEU A 25 -5.06 16.13 4.28
C LEU A 25 -3.61 16.43 4.64
N ILE A 26 -2.93 17.12 3.74
CA ILE A 26 -1.58 17.64 3.98
C ILE A 26 -1.74 19.06 4.50
N PHE A 27 -1.35 19.26 5.76
CA PHE A 27 -1.35 20.58 6.37
C PHE A 27 -0.11 21.36 5.98
N ASP A 28 -0.29 22.63 5.60
CA ASP A 28 0.82 23.55 5.34
C ASP A 28 1.71 23.70 6.57
N ASP A 29 3.02 23.89 6.36
CA ASP A 29 3.98 23.92 7.46
C ASP A 29 3.76 25.09 8.43
N ASP A 30 3.20 26.19 7.94
CA ASP A 30 2.85 27.39 8.73
C ASP A 30 1.48 27.28 9.41
N SER A 31 0.75 26.17 9.23
CA SER A 31 -0.59 26.00 9.80
C SER A 31 -0.55 25.57 11.28
N TRP A 32 -1.53 26.06 12.04
CA TRP A 32 -1.74 25.61 13.42
C TRP A 32 -2.02 24.10 13.53
N TRP A 33 -2.71 23.53 12.53
CA TRP A 33 -2.96 22.09 12.43
C TRP A 33 -1.68 21.27 12.34
N ARG A 34 -0.66 21.77 11.61
CA ARG A 34 0.66 21.12 11.56
C ARG A 34 1.34 21.08 12.91
N MET A 35 1.20 22.14 13.72
CA MET A 35 1.75 22.15 15.09
C MET A 35 1.06 21.09 15.98
N VAL A 36 -0.27 20.97 15.88
CA VAL A 36 -1.04 19.93 16.59
C VAL A 36 -0.59 18.54 16.13
N GLN A 37 -0.47 18.31 14.82
CA GLN A 37 -0.01 17.04 14.26
C GLN A 37 1.39 16.67 14.77
N LYS A 38 2.34 17.61 14.80
CA LYS A 38 3.71 17.39 15.33
C LYS A 38 3.70 17.07 16.83
N ARG A 39 2.84 17.72 17.61
CA ARG A 39 2.67 17.40 19.06
C ARG A 39 2.10 16.00 19.25
N LEU A 40 1.08 15.62 18.49
CA LEU A 40 0.50 14.27 18.54
C LEU A 40 1.52 13.23 18.09
N GLN A 41 2.30 13.50 17.04
CA GLN A 41 3.39 12.65 16.58
C GLN A 41 4.43 12.40 17.68
N LYS A 42 4.79 13.43 18.45
CA LYS A 42 5.73 13.30 19.56
C LYS A 42 5.20 12.40 20.69
N ILE A 43 3.88 12.38 20.89
CA ILE A 43 3.23 11.55 21.91
C ILE A 43 3.04 10.10 21.41
N LEU A 44 2.58 9.93 20.18
CA LEU A 44 2.24 8.63 19.59
C LEU A 44 3.43 7.90 18.96
N GLY A 45 4.53 8.60 18.68
CA GLY A 45 5.70 8.08 17.95
C GLY A 45 5.56 8.12 16.42
N PHE A 46 4.36 8.38 15.89
CA PHE A 46 4.09 8.53 14.46
C PHE A 46 3.04 9.62 14.21
N ALA A 47 3.10 10.27 13.05
CA ALA A 47 2.13 11.30 12.69
C ALA A 47 0.80 10.63 12.28
N PRO A 48 -0.34 11.01 12.89
CA PRO A 48 -1.63 10.49 12.44
C PRO A 48 -1.90 10.95 11.00
N CYS A 49 -2.17 9.99 10.11
CA CYS A 49 -2.54 10.23 8.73
C CYS A 49 -4.04 10.56 8.66
N LEU A 50 -4.36 11.83 8.42
CA LEU A 50 -5.73 12.24 8.15
C LEU A 50 -5.99 12.15 6.64
N PHE A 51 -6.98 11.36 6.26
CA PHE A 51 -7.42 11.20 4.88
C PHE A 51 -8.94 11.17 4.86
N HIS A 52 -9.51 11.42 3.69
CA HIS A 52 -10.94 11.31 3.48
C HIS A 52 -11.25 10.83 2.07
N GLY A 53 -12.43 10.25 1.94
CA GLY A 53 -13.02 9.89 0.66
C GLY A 53 -14.41 10.53 0.54
N CYS A 54 -15.36 9.78 0.01
CA CYS A 54 -16.76 10.15 -0.07
C CYS A 54 -17.60 9.58 1.09
N GLY A 55 -18.80 10.12 1.26
CA GLY A 55 -19.78 9.58 2.20
C GLY A 55 -20.53 8.37 1.66
N LEU A 56 -21.15 7.61 2.57
CA LEU A 56 -21.84 6.35 2.27
C LEU A 56 -23.07 6.52 1.36
N PHE A 57 -23.78 7.64 1.48
CA PHE A 57 -25.06 7.86 0.80
C PHE A 57 -24.97 8.85 -0.36
N PHE A 58 -24.03 9.81 -0.30
CA PHE A 58 -23.86 10.84 -1.31
C PHE A 58 -22.39 10.96 -1.71
N PRO A 59 -22.01 10.73 -2.98
CA PRO A 59 -20.62 10.77 -3.42
C PRO A 59 -19.90 12.11 -3.19
N GLU A 60 -20.64 13.21 -3.16
CA GLU A 60 -20.10 14.56 -2.93
C GLU A 60 -19.91 14.89 -1.44
N SER A 61 -20.47 14.10 -0.54
CA SER A 61 -20.31 14.30 0.89
C SER A 61 -18.95 13.80 1.37
N TRP A 62 -18.42 14.41 2.43
CA TRP A 62 -17.18 13.99 3.06
C TRP A 62 -17.40 12.71 3.89
N GLY A 63 -16.49 11.75 3.80
CA GLY A 63 -16.59 10.50 4.55
C GLY A 63 -15.36 9.60 4.45
N LEU A 64 -15.55 8.31 4.77
CA LEU A 64 -14.49 7.30 4.83
C LEU A 64 -14.52 6.29 3.68
N VAL A 65 -15.47 6.41 2.74
CA VAL A 65 -15.61 5.50 1.59
C VAL A 65 -14.67 5.96 0.47
N PRO A 66 -14.00 5.07 -0.28
CA PRO A 66 -13.11 5.50 -1.36
C PRO A 66 -13.88 6.21 -2.48
N TYR A 67 -13.24 7.21 -3.09
CA TYR A 67 -13.74 7.82 -4.31
C TYR A 67 -13.81 6.80 -5.46
N CYS A 68 -14.81 6.94 -6.33
CA CYS A 68 -14.94 6.16 -7.55
C CYS A 68 -13.88 6.57 -8.58
N LYS A 69 -12.64 6.14 -8.35
CA LYS A 69 -11.51 6.30 -9.26
C LYS A 69 -11.07 4.93 -9.77
N PRO A 70 -10.65 4.82 -11.03
CA PRO A 70 -10.22 3.54 -11.59
C PRO A 70 -8.93 3.09 -10.90
N ILE A 71 -8.87 1.81 -10.52
CA ILE A 71 -7.64 1.12 -10.13
C ILE A 71 -7.31 0.16 -11.27
N THR A 72 -6.12 0.30 -11.84
CA THR A 72 -5.64 -0.55 -12.93
C THR A 72 -4.67 -1.57 -12.38
N THR A 73 -5.02 -2.85 -12.46
CA THR A 73 -4.14 -3.94 -12.02
C THR A 73 -3.56 -4.66 -13.22
N VAL A 74 -2.23 -4.71 -13.29
CA VAL A 74 -1.46 -5.49 -14.26
C VAL A 74 -1.06 -6.79 -13.60
N VAL A 75 -1.38 -7.90 -14.26
CA VAL A 75 -1.05 -9.26 -13.81
C VAL A 75 -0.04 -9.84 -14.80
N GLY A 76 1.14 -10.20 -14.30
CA GLY A 76 2.21 -10.81 -15.06
C GLY A 76 2.05 -12.32 -15.21
N GLU A 77 2.98 -12.93 -15.94
CA GLU A 77 3.07 -14.38 -16.06
C GLU A 77 3.51 -15.00 -14.72
N PRO A 78 2.93 -16.16 -14.33
CA PRO A 78 3.37 -16.89 -13.15
C PRO A 78 4.83 -17.36 -13.25
N ILE A 79 5.60 -17.11 -12.21
CA ILE A 79 6.97 -17.59 -12.02
C ILE A 79 6.91 -18.84 -11.14
N THR A 80 7.08 -20.01 -11.74
CA THR A 80 7.12 -21.26 -10.99
C THR A 80 8.40 -21.37 -10.18
N VAL A 81 8.26 -21.71 -8.90
CA VAL A 81 9.38 -21.84 -7.97
C VAL A 81 9.43 -23.24 -7.36
N PRO A 82 10.62 -23.80 -7.11
CA PRO A 82 10.75 -25.10 -6.46
C PRO A 82 10.36 -25.03 -4.99
N LYS A 83 9.91 -26.16 -4.43
CA LYS A 83 9.71 -26.30 -2.99
C LYS A 83 11.07 -26.50 -2.28
N ILE A 84 11.43 -25.58 -1.39
CA ILE A 84 12.65 -25.58 -0.57
C ILE A 84 12.27 -25.24 0.89
N GLU A 85 12.42 -26.20 1.81
CA GLU A 85 12.06 -26.04 3.24
C GLU A 85 12.81 -24.87 3.90
N GLU A 86 14.11 -24.72 3.61
CA GLU A 86 14.98 -23.66 4.12
C GLU A 86 15.70 -22.95 2.96
N PRO A 87 15.03 -22.01 2.26
CA PRO A 87 15.65 -21.29 1.16
C PRO A 87 16.74 -20.33 1.68
N THR A 88 17.88 -20.33 1.00
CA THR A 88 18.98 -19.37 1.28
C THR A 88 18.60 -17.96 0.84
N GLN A 89 19.26 -16.94 1.40
CA GLN A 89 18.99 -15.54 1.07
C GLN A 89 19.24 -15.24 -0.42
N ASP A 90 20.33 -15.78 -0.99
CA ASP A 90 20.66 -15.59 -2.40
C ASP A 90 19.56 -16.11 -3.35
N VAL A 91 18.95 -17.25 -3.03
CA VAL A 91 17.84 -17.81 -3.81
C VAL A 91 16.59 -16.95 -3.67
N ILE A 92 16.33 -16.41 -2.47
CA ILE A 92 15.21 -15.48 -2.26
C ILE A 92 15.40 -14.22 -3.10
N ASP A 93 16.60 -13.63 -3.08
CA ASP A 93 16.91 -12.40 -3.79
C ASP A 93 16.87 -12.59 -5.31
N MET A 94 17.32 -13.75 -5.81
CA MET A 94 17.19 -14.11 -7.22
C MET A 94 15.73 -14.12 -7.69
N TYR A 95 14.83 -14.82 -7.00
CA TYR A 95 13.41 -14.87 -7.39
C TYR A 95 12.69 -13.54 -7.14
N HIS A 96 13.13 -12.77 -6.14
CA HIS A 96 12.62 -11.42 -5.91
C HIS A 96 13.02 -10.47 -7.04
N ALA A 97 14.23 -10.58 -7.58
CA ALA A 97 14.68 -9.81 -8.73
C ALA A 97 13.96 -10.20 -10.03
N MET A 98 13.43 -11.42 -10.15
CA MET A 98 12.56 -11.81 -11.26
C MET A 98 11.13 -11.28 -11.11
N TYR A 99 10.69 -11.04 -9.87
CA TYR A 99 9.36 -10.51 -9.57
C TYR A 99 9.26 -9.00 -9.83
N ILE A 100 10.34 -8.26 -9.51
CA ILE A 100 10.45 -6.80 -9.67
C ILE A 100 10.79 -6.42 -11.11
#